data_AF-A0A1R4HFV5-F1
#
_entry.id   AF-A0A1R4HFV5-F1
#
_cell.length_a   1.000
_cell.length_b   1.000
_cell.length_c   1.000
_cell.angle_alpha   90.00
_cell.angle_beta   90.00
_cell.angle_gamma   90.00
#
_symmetry.space_group_name_H-M   'P 1'
#
loop_
_entity.id
_entity.type
_entity.pdbx_description
1 polymer ?
#
loop_
_entity_poly.entity_id
_entity_poly.type
_entity_poly.pdbx_seq_one_letter_code
_entity_poly.pdbx_strand_id
1 'polypeptide(L)'
;MSLLAKLGAVAIIVWFYITAKEKGENPTKWAIIGFIGYCLSAVAGYFLIFKPMAAVFLAHGTASNPLMVMLISQVPAVLALLASVLIRKRLIATVPEK
;
A
#
# COMPACT_ATOMS: atom_id res chain seq x y z
N MET A 1 12.81 -5.99 -0.84
CA MET A 1 11.69 -5.21 -0.28
C MET A 1 12.22 -4.23 0.76
N SER A 2 12.01 -2.94 0.58
CA SER A 2 12.44 -1.89 1.52
C SER A 2 11.80 -2.06 2.90
N LEU A 3 12.52 -1.65 3.95
CA LEU A 3 12.06 -1.71 5.34
C LEU A 3 10.70 -1.00 5.53
N LEU A 4 10.49 0.11 4.81
CA LEU A 4 9.21 0.85 4.78
C LEU A 4 8.02 0.01 4.31
N ALA A 5 8.22 -0.89 3.32
CA ALA A 5 7.13 -1.73 2.83
C ALA A 5 6.72 -2.77 3.87
N LYS A 6 7.71 -3.32 4.60
CA LYS A 6 7.45 -4.28 5.69
C LYS A 6 6.72 -3.60 6.85
N LEU A 7 7.22 -2.43 7.29
CA LEU A 7 6.57 -1.66 8.35
C LEU A 7 5.18 -1.18 7.94
N GLY A 8 5.02 -0.74 6.69
CA GLY A 8 3.73 -0.35 6.12
C GLY A 8 2.72 -1.50 6.15
N ALA A 9 3.11 -2.71 5.73
CA ALA A 9 2.24 -3.88 5.77
C ALA A 9 1.76 -4.21 7.20
N VAL A 10 2.66 -4.18 8.18
CA VAL A 10 2.30 -4.41 9.59
C VAL A 10 1.39 -3.30 10.12
N ALA A 11 1.70 -2.03 9.82
CA ALA A 11 0.90 -0.90 10.22
C ALA A 11 -0.54 -0.98 9.64
N ILE A 12 -0.69 -1.41 8.39
CA ILE A 12 -1.99 -1.63 7.75
C ILE A 12 -2.80 -2.67 8.50
N ILE A 13 -2.20 -3.83 8.81
CA ILE A 13 -2.86 -4.91 9.55
C ILE A 13 -3.37 -4.39 10.90
N VAL A 14 -2.48 -3.75 11.68
CA VAL A 14 -2.81 -3.21 13.00
C VAL A 14 -3.90 -2.15 12.89
N TRP A 15 -3.82 -1.28 11.89
CA TRP A 15 -4.77 -0.19 11.71
C TRP A 15 -6.18 -0.68 11.34
N PHE A 16 -6.28 -1.66 10.45
CA PHE A 16 -7.55 -2.30 10.11
C PHE A 16 -8.11 -3.10 11.29
N TYR A 17 -7.26 -3.77 12.06
CA TYR A 17 -7.65 -4.51 13.26
C TYR A 17 -8.27 -3.61 14.33
N ILE A 18 -7.60 -2.50 14.67
CA ILE A 18 -8.10 -1.54 15.67
C ILE A 18 -9.43 -0.92 15.18
N THR A 19 -9.50 -0.51 13.92
CA THR A 19 -10.70 0.10 13.34
C THR A 19 -11.92 -0.83 13.41
N ALA A 20 -11.73 -2.12 13.12
CA ALA A 20 -12.80 -3.09 13.18
C ALA A 20 -13.28 -3.33 14.61
N LYS A 21 -12.34 -3.36 15.58
CA LYS A 21 -12.68 -3.47 17.01
C LYS A 21 -13.52 -2.29 17.48
N GLU A 22 -13.17 -1.06 17.07
CA GLU A 22 -13.94 0.16 17.38
C GLU A 22 -15.35 0.14 16.77
N LYS A 23 -15.52 -0.51 15.61
CA LYS A 23 -16.81 -0.63 14.92
C LYS A 23 -17.63 -1.87 15.34
N GLY A 24 -17.12 -2.69 16.27
CA GLY A 24 -17.79 -3.91 16.72
C GLY A 24 -17.86 -5.02 15.67
N GLU A 25 -16.98 -4.96 14.67
CA GLU A 25 -16.86 -5.92 13.57
C GLU A 25 -15.75 -6.96 13.82
N ASN A 26 -15.71 -8.03 13.03
CA ASN A 26 -14.67 -9.05 13.16
C ASN A 26 -13.28 -8.48 12.74
N PRO A 27 -12.34 -8.32 13.68
CA PRO A 27 -11.10 -7.61 13.43
C PRO A 27 -10.10 -8.41 12.58
N THR A 28 -10.14 -9.74 12.67
CA THR A 28 -9.32 -10.62 11.82
C THR A 28 -9.75 -10.52 10.37
N LYS A 29 -11.06 -10.50 10.09
CA LYS A 29 -11.58 -10.37 8.71
C LYS A 29 -11.15 -9.06 8.07
N TRP A 30 -11.25 -7.95 8.80
CA TRP A 30 -10.83 -6.64 8.31
C TRP A 30 -9.32 -6.52 8.11
N ALA A 31 -8.53 -7.07 9.02
CA ALA A 31 -7.08 -7.12 8.90
C ALA A 31 -6.64 -7.88 7.63
N ILE A 32 -7.28 -9.01 7.33
CA ILE A 32 -7.03 -9.79 6.11
C ILE A 32 -7.39 -8.98 4.86
N ILE A 33 -8.55 -8.32 4.84
CA ILE A 33 -8.97 -7.50 3.70
C ILE A 33 -7.99 -6.32 3.47
N GLY A 34 -7.58 -5.64 4.54
CA GLY A 34 -6.58 -4.57 4.47
C GLY A 34 -5.24 -5.06 3.94
N PHE A 35 -4.78 -6.23 4.39
CA PHE A 35 -3.53 -6.84 3.91
C PHE A 35 -3.59 -7.24 2.43
N ILE A 36 -4.67 -7.92 2.02
CA ILE A 36 -4.88 -8.29 0.60
C ILE A 36 -4.94 -7.04 -0.27
N GLY A 37 -5.67 -6.01 0.17
CA GLY A 37 -5.76 -4.72 -0.51
C GLY A 37 -4.41 -4.02 -0.67
N TYR A 38 -3.59 -4.04 0.38
CA TYR A 38 -2.23 -3.52 0.35
C TYR A 38 -1.34 -4.30 -0.63
N CYS A 39 -1.36 -5.64 -0.58
CA CYS A 39 -0.59 -6.48 -1.47
C CYS A 39 -0.98 -6.30 -2.94
N LEU A 40 -2.27 -6.32 -3.26
CA LEU A 40 -2.76 -6.09 -4.62
C LEU A 40 -2.35 -4.71 -5.15
N SER A 41 -2.48 -3.68 -4.33
CA SER A 41 -2.11 -2.31 -4.71
C SER A 41 -0.60 -2.15 -4.89
N ALA A 42 0.21 -2.82 -4.07
CA ALA A 42 1.67 -2.82 -4.20
C ALA A 42 2.12 -3.52 -5.48
N VAL A 43 1.54 -4.67 -5.81
CA VAL A 43 1.81 -5.41 -7.05
C VAL A 43 1.36 -4.59 -8.27
N ALA A 44 0.16 -4.01 -8.22
CA ALA A 44 -0.35 -3.15 -9.28
C ALA A 44 0.55 -1.93 -9.50
N GLY A 45 0.93 -1.21 -8.43
CA GLY A 45 1.85 -0.08 -8.51
C GLY A 45 3.23 -0.48 -9.03
N TYR A 46 3.71 -1.67 -8.69
CA TYR A 46 4.97 -2.19 -9.21
C TYR A 46 4.92 -2.45 -10.73
N PHE A 47 3.88 -3.13 -11.21
CA PHE A 47 3.77 -3.47 -12.63
C PHE A 47 3.36 -2.28 -13.50
N LEU A 48 2.42 -1.45 -13.05
CA LEU A 48 1.86 -0.36 -13.83
C LEU A 48 2.72 0.91 -13.81
N ILE A 49 3.48 1.14 -12.74
CA ILE A 49 4.20 2.41 -12.55
C ILE A 49 5.69 2.15 -12.44
N PHE A 50 6.14 1.34 -11.48
CA PHE A 50 7.58 1.15 -11.28
C PHE A 50 8.27 0.52 -12.49
N LYS A 51 7.73 -0.55 -13.08
CA LYS A 51 8.31 -1.21 -14.25
C LYS A 51 8.50 -0.30 -15.46
N PRO A 52 7.46 0.40 -15.97
CA PRO A 52 7.64 1.31 -17.10
C PRO A 52 8.52 2.50 -16.75
N MET A 53 8.41 3.03 -15.52
CA MET A 53 9.22 4.17 -15.10
C MET A 53 10.70 3.80 -14.96
N ALA A 54 11.01 2.60 -14.45
CA ALA A 54 12.37 2.06 -14.41
C ALA A 54 12.92 1.82 -15.83
N ALA A 55 12.10 1.34 -16.76
CA ALA A 55 12.52 1.17 -18.15
C ALA A 55 12.89 2.51 -18.82
N VAL A 56 12.08 3.55 -18.61
CA VAL A 56 12.37 4.91 -19.11
C VAL A 56 13.62 5.50 -18.44
N PHE A 57 13.78 5.30 -17.12
CA PHE A 57 14.95 5.79 -16.38
C PHE A 57 16.26 5.12 -16.81
N LEU A 58 16.22 3.82 -17.11
CA LEU A 58 17.37 3.08 -17.64
C LEU A 58 17.70 3.51 -19.07
N ALA A 59 16.68 3.80 -19.90
CA ALA A 59 16.87 4.26 -21.28
C ALA A 59 17.48 5.66 -21.38
N HIS A 60 17.19 6.57 -20.44
CA HIS A 60 17.72 7.94 -20.42
C HIS A 60 18.98 8.14 -19.58
N GLY A 61 19.68 7.07 -19.17
CA GLY A 61 20.97 7.17 -18.48
C GLY A 61 20.92 7.83 -17.09
N THR A 62 19.71 8.00 -16.53
CA THR A 62 19.47 8.68 -15.24
C THR A 62 19.69 7.73 -14.04
N ALA A 63 20.36 6.60 -14.26
CA ALA A 63 20.78 5.64 -13.23
C ALA A 63 21.97 6.14 -12.38
N SER A 64 22.61 7.23 -12.80
CA SER A 64 23.79 7.81 -12.15
C SER A 64 23.46 8.63 -10.89
N ASN A 65 22.19 8.97 -10.64
CA ASN A 65 21.79 9.76 -9.48
C ASN A 65 21.06 8.89 -8.43
N PRO A 66 21.73 8.49 -7.33
CA PRO A 66 21.20 7.53 -6.35
C PRO A 66 19.93 8.01 -5.65
N LEU A 67 19.73 9.33 -5.53
CA LEU A 67 18.51 9.91 -4.94
C LEU A 67 17.25 9.61 -5.75
N MET A 68 17.35 9.65 -7.09
CA MET A 68 16.21 9.34 -7.97
C MET A 68 15.82 7.86 -7.86
N VAL A 69 16.81 6.96 -7.81
CA VAL A 69 16.57 5.52 -7.65
C VAL A 69 15.86 5.23 -6.32
N MET A 70 16.26 5.90 -5.24
CA MET A 70 15.59 5.78 -3.94
C MET A 70 14.14 6.25 -3.98
N LEU A 71 13.85 7.42 -4.56
CA LEU A 71 12.48 7.94 -4.68
C LEU A 71 11.57 6.99 -5.46
N ILE A 72 12.04 6.51 -6.62
CA ILE A 72 11.27 5.62 -7.50
C ILE A 72 10.98 4.28 -6.82
N SER A 73 11.94 3.77 -6.02
CA SER A 73 11.76 2.52 -5.27
C SER A 73 10.65 2.57 -4.21
N GLN A 74 10.29 3.78 -3.74
CA GLN A 74 9.24 3.97 -2.73
C GLN A 74 7.85 4.19 -3.31
N VAL A 75 7.74 4.54 -4.59
CA VAL A 75 6.46 4.82 -5.28
C VAL A 75 5.43 3.69 -5.10
N PRO A 76 5.77 2.39 -5.27
CA PRO A 76 4.79 1.32 -5.08
C PRO A 76 4.28 1.23 -3.63
N ALA A 77 5.15 1.51 -2.65
CA ALA A 77 4.78 1.45 -1.24
C ALA A 77 3.85 2.60 -0.85
N VAL A 78 4.09 3.81 -1.36
CA VAL A 78 3.22 4.98 -1.12
C VAL A 78 1.85 4.78 -1.76
N LEU A 79 1.80 4.26 -2.98
CA LEU A 79 0.53 3.94 -3.66
C LEU A 79 -0.26 2.87 -2.92
N ALA A 80 0.42 1.82 -2.44
CA ALA A 80 -0.22 0.78 -1.65
C ALA A 80 -0.79 1.32 -0.33
N LEU A 81 -0.09 2.23 0.34
CA LEU A 81 -0.60 2.92 1.53
C LEU A 81 -1.86 3.75 1.20
N LEU A 82 -1.81 4.59 0.16
CA LEU A 82 -2.95 5.42 -0.26
C LEU A 82 -4.18 4.58 -0.63
N ALA A 83 -3.99 3.52 -1.41
CA ALA A 83 -5.07 2.61 -1.77
C ALA A 83 -5.69 1.96 -0.52
N SER A 84 -4.87 1.58 0.46
CA SER A 84 -5.36 0.98 1.70
C SER A 84 -6.13 1.96 2.58
N VAL A 85 -5.77 3.25 2.57
CA VAL A 85 -6.58 4.32 3.20
C VAL A 85 -7.96 4.41 2.54
N LEU A 86 -8.04 4.31 1.21
CA LEU A 86 -9.31 4.34 0.48
C LEU A 86 -10.16 3.11 0.76
N ILE A 87 -9.54 1.92 0.77
CA ILE A 87 -10.20 0.65 1.13
C ILE A 87 -10.78 0.76 2.54
N ARG A 88 -10.02 1.29 3.51
CA ARG A 88 -10.50 1.52 4.87
C ARG A 88 -11.72 2.44 4.90
N LYS A 89 -11.66 3.58 4.20
CA LYS A 89 -12.80 4.53 4.12
C LYS A 89 -14.05 3.87 3.53
N ARG A 90 -13.90 3.07 2.47
CA ARG A 90 -15.01 2.34 1.85
C ARG A 90 -15.59 1.28 2.80
N LEU A 91 -14.74 0.50 3.47
CA LEU A 91 -15.16 -0.50 4.45
C LEU A 91 -15.95 0.12 5.61
N ILE A 92 -15.50 1.26 6.13
CA ILE A 92 -16.23 1.97 7.20
C ILE A 92 -17.59 2.47 6.69
N ALA A 93 -17.68 3.00 5.47
CA ALA A 93 -18.94 3.46 4.89
C ALA A 93 -19.95 2.34 4.60
N THR A 94 -19.48 1.10 4.44
CA THR A 94 -20.35 -0.07 4.27
C THR A 94 -20.87 -0.67 5.57
N VAL A 95 -20.33 -0.26 6.73
CA VAL A 95 -20.87 -0.68 8.03
C VAL A 95 -22.12 0.16 8.32
N PRO A 96 -23.32 -0.45 8.42
CA PRO A 96 -24.52 0.30 8.80
C PRO A 96 -24.32 0.88 10.20
N GLU A 97 -24.64 2.16 10.37
CA GLU A 97 -24.69 2.81 11.68
C GLU A 97 -25.73 2.06 12.52
N LYS A 98 -25.28 1.48 13.64
CA LYS A 98 -26.15 0.78 14.60
C LYS A 98 -26.86 1.78 15.48
#